data_AF-A0A847LLV9-F1
#
_entry.id   AF-A0A847LLV9-F1
#
_cell.length_a   1.000
_cell.length_b   1.000
_cell.length_c   1.000
_cell.angle_alpha   90.00
_cell.angle_beta   90.00
_cell.angle_gamma   90.00
#
_symmetry.space_group_name_H-M   'P 1'
#
loop_
_entity.id
_entity.type
_entity.pdbx_description
1 polymer ?
#
loop_
_entity_poly.entity_id
_entity_poly.type
_entity_poly.pdbx_seq_one_letter_code
_entity_poly.pdbx_strand_id
1 'polypeptide(L)'
;ERPIDPAAAATALAAQLPAGFTVLGATLHQGPVPTGNRLRYRLVFRPGAEAVREQARAFLANPQQEIVARRGEVVERLPLGPAVTGLTTGDGGGEGSPSPSPTLLVDFEQGTKGVPSTGKVLTALVEFLGTAREDLLLIERNAFFP
;
A
#
# COMPACT_ATOMS: atom_id res chain seq x y z
N GLU A 1 1.08 -35.24 -16.26
CA GLU A 1 1.38 -34.64 -14.94
C GLU A 1 0.41 -35.21 -13.92
N ARG A 2 0.85 -35.51 -12.69
CA ARG A 2 -0.09 -35.94 -11.63
C ARG A 2 -0.85 -34.72 -11.13
N PRO A 3 -2.18 -34.77 -10.99
CA PRO A 3 -2.94 -33.67 -10.38
C PRO A 3 -2.45 -33.46 -8.95
N ILE A 4 -2.00 -32.25 -8.63
CA ILE A 4 -1.62 -31.88 -7.27
C ILE A 4 -2.89 -31.64 -6.47
N ASP A 5 -3.06 -32.33 -5.35
CA ASP A 5 -4.10 -32.05 -4.37
C ASP A 5 -3.66 -30.83 -3.52
N PRO A 6 -4.40 -29.70 -3.55
CA PRO A 6 -4.08 -28.52 -2.76
C PRO A 6 -4.04 -28.80 -1.25
N ALA A 7 -4.90 -29.68 -0.74
CA ALA A 7 -4.92 -30.00 0.68
C ALA A 7 -3.61 -30.68 1.10
N ALA A 8 -3.17 -31.68 0.32
CA ALA A 8 -1.89 -32.34 0.54
C ALA A 8 -0.70 -31.37 0.41
N ALA A 9 -0.74 -30.43 -0.53
CA ALA A 9 0.31 -29.42 -0.69
C ALA A 9 0.37 -28.44 0.50
N ALA A 10 -0.78 -27.99 1.01
CA ALA A 10 -0.86 -27.14 2.20
C ALA A 10 -0.25 -27.84 3.43
N THR A 11 -0.61 -29.11 3.66
CA THR A 11 -0.07 -29.90 4.78
C THR A 11 1.44 -30.09 4.66
N ALA A 12 1.94 -30.45 3.47
CA ALA A 12 3.37 -30.61 3.23
C ALA A 12 4.16 -29.31 3.43
N LEU A 13 3.58 -28.17 3.05
CA LEU A 13 4.21 -26.86 3.25
C LEU A 13 4.20 -26.47 4.73
N ALA A 14 3.08 -26.64 5.43
CA ALA A 14 2.96 -26.32 6.86
C ALA A 14 4.03 -27.03 7.71
N ALA A 15 4.37 -28.27 7.38
CA ALA A 15 5.40 -29.05 8.07
C ALA A 15 6.83 -28.50 7.88
N GLN A 16 7.05 -27.63 6.89
CA GLN A 16 8.36 -27.06 6.54
C GLN A 16 8.49 -25.60 7.01
N LEU A 17 7.43 -24.99 7.53
CA LEU A 17 7.44 -23.60 7.94
C LEU A 17 8.08 -23.41 9.33
N PRO A 18 8.83 -22.31 9.55
CA PRO A 18 9.36 -21.97 10.86
C PRO A 18 8.24 -21.57 11.83
N ALA A 19 8.55 -21.58 13.12
CA ALA A 19 7.63 -21.14 14.17
C ALA A 19 7.15 -19.69 13.90
N GLY A 20 5.85 -19.46 14.08
CA GLY A 20 5.20 -18.17 13.82
C GLY A 20 4.57 -18.01 12.43
N PHE A 21 4.67 -19.02 11.57
CA PHE A 21 4.03 -19.02 10.25
C PHE A 21 2.95 -20.09 10.17
N THR A 22 1.84 -19.78 9.50
CA THR A 22 0.70 -20.67 9.31
C THR A 22 0.26 -20.64 7.85
N VAL A 23 0.03 -21.82 7.26
CA VAL A 23 -0.64 -21.92 5.96
C VAL A 23 -2.13 -21.71 6.17
N LEU A 24 -2.69 -20.68 5.53
CA LEU A 24 -4.12 -20.37 5.64
C LEU A 24 -4.98 -21.18 4.65
N GLY A 25 -4.39 -21.61 3.53
CA GLY A 25 -5.06 -22.43 2.52
C GLY A 25 -4.19 -22.63 1.29
N ALA A 26 -4.63 -23.55 0.43
CA ALA A 26 -4.07 -23.75 -0.90
C ALA A 26 -5.21 -24.02 -1.86
N THR A 27 -5.11 -23.47 -3.06
CA THR A 27 -6.10 -23.63 -4.13
C THR A 27 -5.37 -23.92 -5.44
N LEU A 28 -5.98 -24.73 -6.31
CA LEU A 28 -5.51 -24.85 -7.68
C LEU A 28 -5.79 -23.53 -8.39
N HIS A 29 -4.74 -22.84 -8.82
CA HIS A 29 -4.89 -21.66 -9.64
C HIS A 29 -5.32 -22.06 -11.05
N GLN A 30 -6.59 -21.86 -11.38
CA GLN A 30 -7.13 -22.06 -12.72
C GLN A 30 -7.47 -20.70 -13.34
N GLY A 31 -6.54 -20.16 -14.13
CA GLY A 31 -6.73 -18.87 -14.81
C GLY A 31 -5.43 -18.12 -15.02
N PRO A 32 -5.47 -16.93 -15.66
CA PRO A 32 -4.34 -16.02 -15.68
C PRO A 32 -3.93 -15.68 -14.24
N VAL A 33 -2.62 -15.54 -13.98
CA VAL A 33 -2.11 -15.07 -12.68
C VAL A 33 -2.88 -13.80 -12.31
N PRO A 34 -3.41 -13.66 -11.08
CA PRO A 34 -4.12 -12.46 -10.69
C PRO A 34 -3.21 -11.25 -10.91
N THR A 35 -3.57 -10.41 -11.87
CA THR A 35 -2.90 -9.13 -12.11
C THR A 35 -3.63 -8.10 -11.28
N GLY A 36 -2.92 -7.43 -10.36
CA GLY A 36 -3.54 -6.49 -9.43
C GLY A 36 -3.54 -7.00 -7.99
N ASN A 37 -2.82 -6.31 -7.11
CA ASN A 37 -2.88 -6.48 -5.67
C ASN A 37 -3.49 -5.22 -5.07
N ARG A 38 -4.50 -5.39 -4.22
CA ARG A 38 -5.03 -4.33 -3.36
C ARG A 38 -4.23 -4.25 -2.09
N LEU A 39 -3.74 -3.07 -1.73
CA LEU A 39 -2.95 -2.83 -0.53
C LEU A 39 -3.51 -1.65 0.24
N ARG A 40 -3.62 -1.78 1.56
CA ARG A 40 -3.89 -0.63 2.43
C ARG A 40 -2.60 -0.16 3.04
N TYR A 41 -2.40 1.15 3.09
CA TYR A 41 -1.34 1.79 3.86
C TYR A 41 -1.94 2.72 4.90
N ARG A 42 -1.24 2.86 6.02
CA ARG A 42 -1.50 3.85 7.05
C ARG A 42 -0.34 4.83 7.10
N LEU A 43 -0.63 6.08 6.79
CA LEU A 43 0.28 7.20 6.91
C LEU A 43 -0.02 7.90 8.24
N VAL A 44 0.98 7.99 9.11
CA VAL A 44 0.84 8.63 10.43
C VAL A 44 1.67 9.89 10.45
N PHE A 45 1.03 10.99 10.85
CA PHE A 45 1.65 12.30 10.92
C PHE A 45 1.89 12.69 12.37
N ARG A 46 2.82 13.63 12.59
CA ARG A 46 3.09 14.20 13.91
C ARG A 46 1.82 14.87 14.48
N PRO A 47 1.58 14.82 15.81
CA PRO A 47 0.52 15.61 16.43
C PRO A 47 0.61 17.08 16.02
N GLY A 48 -0.51 17.68 15.58
CA GLY A 48 -0.56 19.05 15.06
C GLY A 48 -0.22 19.23 13.58
N ALA A 49 0.03 18.14 12.83
CA ALA A 49 0.35 18.17 11.41
C ALA A 49 -0.87 17.86 10.49
N GLU A 50 -2.08 18.25 10.91
CA GLU A 50 -3.32 18.02 10.16
C GLU A 50 -3.28 18.67 8.77
N ALA A 51 -2.63 19.83 8.65
CA ALA A 51 -2.44 20.52 7.37
C ALA A 51 -1.58 19.70 6.40
N VAL A 52 -0.53 19.02 6.89
CA VAL A 52 0.34 18.17 6.05
C VAL A 52 -0.40 16.89 5.66
N ARG A 53 -1.16 16.29 6.57
CA ARG A 53 -2.07 15.17 6.25
C ARG A 53 -3.05 15.56 5.15
N GLU A 54 -3.61 16.77 5.22
CA GLU A 54 -4.56 17.26 4.22
C GLU A 54 -3.91 17.53 2.87
N GLN A 55 -2.68 18.06 2.83
CA GLN A 55 -1.90 18.16 1.60
C GLN A 55 -1.65 16.79 0.96
N ALA A 56 -1.25 15.79 1.77
CA ALA A 56 -1.06 14.43 1.30
C ALA A 56 -2.36 13.82 0.76
N ARG A 57 -3.47 14.04 1.46
CA ARG A 57 -4.81 13.61 1.01
C ARG A 57 -5.18 14.26 -0.31
N ALA A 58 -4.99 15.56 -0.46
CA ALA A 58 -5.31 16.30 -1.68
C ALA A 58 -4.47 15.82 -2.88
N PHE A 59 -3.18 15.56 -2.67
CA PHE A 59 -2.30 14.98 -3.69
C PHE A 59 -2.79 13.61 -4.14
N LEU A 60 -3.06 12.70 -3.20
CA LEU A 60 -3.52 11.33 -3.49
C LEU A 60 -4.94 11.27 -4.05
N ALA A 61 -5.78 12.26 -3.74
CA ALA A 61 -7.17 12.33 -4.22
C ALA A 61 -7.28 12.91 -5.63
N ASN A 62 -6.20 13.44 -6.21
CA ASN A 62 -6.23 14.02 -7.55
C ASN A 62 -5.95 12.95 -8.62
N PRO A 63 -6.99 12.44 -9.34
CA PRO A 63 -6.78 11.38 -10.32
C PRO A 63 -6.00 11.85 -11.56
N GLN A 64 -5.97 13.16 -11.83
CA GLN A 64 -5.23 13.77 -12.94
C GLN A 64 -3.78 14.06 -12.58
N GLN A 65 -3.38 13.84 -11.32
CA GLN A 65 -2.00 14.00 -10.92
C GLN A 65 -1.13 12.98 -11.66
N GLU A 66 -0.05 13.46 -12.27
CA GLU A 66 0.99 12.60 -12.81
C GLU A 66 2.11 12.47 -11.78
N ILE A 67 2.68 11.26 -11.69
CA ILE A 67 3.91 11.02 -10.94
C ILE A 67 5.04 10.70 -11.91
N VAL A 68 6.24 11.16 -11.57
CA VAL A 68 7.43 10.95 -12.38
C VAL A 68 8.16 9.71 -11.88
N ALA A 69 8.13 8.63 -12.67
CA ALA A 69 8.90 7.43 -12.41
C ALA A 69 10.23 7.49 -13.18
N ARG A 70 11.35 7.36 -12.47
CA ARG A 70 12.69 7.30 -13.09
C ARG A 70 13.23 5.88 -13.08
N ARG A 71 13.74 5.41 -14.22
CA ARG A 71 14.44 4.14 -14.36
C ARG A 71 15.72 4.36 -15.17
N GLY A 72 16.83 4.62 -14.48
CA GLY A 72 18.06 5.08 -15.13
C GLY A 72 17.82 6.44 -15.78
N GLU A 73 18.11 6.56 -17.07
CA GLU A 73 17.89 7.79 -17.86
C GLU A 73 16.44 7.95 -18.34
N VAL A 74 15.61 6.90 -18.25
CA VAL A 74 14.23 6.95 -18.70
C VAL A 74 13.36 7.62 -17.65
N VAL A 75 12.68 8.69 -18.06
CA VAL A 75 11.68 9.42 -17.28
C VAL A 75 10.30 9.09 -17.86
N GLU A 76 9.47 8.42 -17.07
CA GLU A 76 8.10 8.07 -17.43
C GLU A 76 7.12 8.88 -16.55
N ARG A 77 6.07 9.42 -17.15
CA ARG A 77 4.96 10.05 -16.42
C ARG A 77 3.80 9.07 -16.36
N LEU A 78 3.36 8.77 -15.15
CA LEU A 78 2.30 7.80 -14.89
C LEU A 78 1.12 8.50 -14.20
N PRO A 79 -0.13 8.24 -14.61
CA PRO A 79 -1.29 8.80 -13.92
C PRO A 79 -1.43 8.16 -12.53
N LEU A 80 -1.72 8.98 -11.53
CA LEU A 80 -1.92 8.55 -10.14
C LEU A 80 -3.30 7.93 -9.93
N GLY A 81 -4.34 8.44 -10.61
CA GLY A 81 -5.74 8.05 -10.42
C GLY A 81 -5.99 6.54 -10.44
N PRO A 82 -5.46 5.77 -11.40
CA PRO A 82 -5.65 4.32 -11.44
C PRO A 82 -5.05 3.55 -10.25
N ALA A 83 -4.14 4.15 -9.49
CA ALA A 83 -3.44 3.48 -8.39
C ALA A 83 -4.09 3.71 -7.02
N VAL A 84 -4.84 4.80 -6.82
CA VAL A 84 -5.48 5.12 -5.53
C VAL A 84 -6.97 4.78 -5.59
N THR A 85 -7.40 3.78 -4.82
CA THR A 85 -8.78 3.28 -4.84
C THR A 85 -9.62 3.74 -3.64
N GLY A 86 -8.99 4.26 -2.59
CA GLY A 86 -9.70 4.72 -1.39
C GLY A 86 -8.82 5.57 -0.48
N LEU A 87 -9.45 6.54 0.19
CA LEU A 87 -8.81 7.43 1.15
C LEU A 87 -9.73 7.60 2.36
N THR A 88 -9.18 7.47 3.56
CA THR A 88 -9.92 7.71 4.80
C THR A 88 -9.03 8.42 5.79
N THR A 89 -9.45 9.59 6.25
CA THR A 89 -8.79 10.30 7.34
C THR A 89 -9.25 9.74 8.67
N GLY A 90 -8.33 9.57 9.60
CA GLY A 90 -8.64 9.23 10.97
C GLY A 90 -7.72 9.98 11.92
N ASP A 91 -8.10 10.03 13.18
CA ASP A 91 -7.25 10.51 14.25
C ASP A 91 -6.71 9.27 14.96
N GLY A 92 -5.40 9.04 14.84
CA GLY A 92 -4.71 7.88 15.42
C GLY A 92 -4.62 8.02 16.93
N GLY A 93 -5.67 7.61 17.64
CA GLY A 93 -5.66 7.43 19.09
C GLY A 93 -5.50 5.96 19.43
N GLY A 94 -4.28 5.53 19.72
CA GLY A 94 -4.09 4.40 20.63
C GLY A 94 -4.39 4.88 22.06
N GLU A 95 -4.97 4.03 22.91
CA GLU A 95 -5.22 4.35 24.31
C GLU A 95 -3.92 4.90 24.96
N GLY A 96 -3.96 6.14 25.44
CA GLY A 96 -2.86 6.74 26.22
C GLY A 96 -2.02 7.84 25.55
N SER A 97 -2.34 8.29 24.31
CA SER A 97 -1.66 9.47 23.74
C SER A 97 -2.41 10.79 24.06
N PRO A 98 -1.72 11.85 24.55
CA PRO A 98 -2.37 13.11 24.96
C PRO A 98 -2.93 13.93 23.78
N SER A 99 -2.56 13.59 22.54
CA SER A 99 -3.16 14.12 21.32
C SER A 99 -3.08 13.03 20.24
N PRO A 100 -4.20 12.66 19.60
CA PRO A 100 -4.17 11.62 18.58
C PRO A 100 -3.34 12.09 17.38
N SER A 101 -2.42 11.24 16.93
CA SER A 101 -1.60 11.56 15.75
C SER A 101 -2.49 11.54 14.51
N PRO A 102 -2.51 12.57 13.65
CA PRO A 102 -3.33 12.54 12.44
C PRO A 102 -2.94 11.36 11.55
N THR A 103 -3.93 10.68 10.98
CA THR A 103 -3.68 9.52 10.11
C THR A 103 -4.43 9.60 8.80
N LEU A 104 -3.82 9.05 7.75
CA LEU A 104 -4.44 8.84 6.46
C LEU A 104 -4.31 7.36 6.07
N LEU A 105 -5.44 6.68 5.96
CA LEU A 105 -5.53 5.36 5.35
C LEU A 105 -5.68 5.52 3.84
N VAL A 106 -4.87 4.79 3.09
CA VAL A 106 -4.85 4.82 1.63
C VAL A 106 -4.97 3.40 1.10
N ASP A 107 -5.97 3.16 0.27
CA ASP A 107 -6.11 1.92 -0.49
C ASP A 107 -5.52 2.11 -1.88
N PHE A 108 -4.63 1.20 -2.25
CA PHE A 108 -3.96 1.18 -3.53
C PHE A 108 -4.30 -0.07 -4.33
N GLU A 109 -4.27 0.07 -5.65
CA GLU A 109 -4.16 -1.03 -6.61
C GLU A 109 -2.81 -0.98 -7.32
N GLN A 110 -2.15 -2.13 -7.52
CA GLN A 110 -0.89 -2.20 -8.26
C GLN A 110 -0.68 -3.56 -8.94
N GLY A 111 0.20 -3.64 -9.93
CA GLY A 111 0.48 -4.89 -10.66
C GLY A 111 -0.37 -5.04 -11.93
N THR A 112 -1.08 -3.99 -12.31
CA THR A 112 -1.83 -3.84 -13.56
C THR A 112 -1.03 -2.94 -14.52
N LYS A 113 -1.07 -3.21 -15.82
CA LYS A 113 -0.32 -2.43 -16.82
C LYS A 113 -0.77 -0.97 -16.80
N GLY A 114 0.18 -0.03 -16.75
CA GLY A 114 -0.09 1.41 -16.71
C GLY A 114 -0.44 1.96 -15.33
N VAL A 115 -0.56 1.10 -14.31
CA VAL A 115 -0.76 1.51 -12.91
C VAL A 115 0.60 1.57 -12.22
N PRO A 116 1.02 2.72 -11.64
CA PRO A 116 2.26 2.79 -10.90
C PRO A 116 2.23 1.89 -9.66
N SER A 117 3.39 1.36 -9.26
CA SER A 117 3.49 0.64 -7.99
C SER A 117 3.27 1.57 -6.80
N THR A 118 2.76 1.02 -5.69
CA THR A 118 2.51 1.82 -4.48
C THR A 118 3.77 2.54 -4.00
N GLY A 119 4.94 1.90 -4.11
CA GLY A 119 6.22 2.52 -3.78
C GLY A 119 6.50 3.80 -4.59
N LYS A 120 6.22 3.80 -5.90
CA LYS A 120 6.39 5.01 -6.75
C LYS A 120 5.44 6.12 -6.33
N VAL A 121 4.20 5.79 -5.99
CA VAL A 121 3.21 6.77 -5.53
C VAL A 121 3.64 7.39 -4.21
N LEU A 122 4.10 6.58 -3.24
CA LEU A 122 4.59 7.06 -1.96
C LEU A 122 5.87 7.90 -2.10
N THR A 123 6.80 7.51 -2.97
CA THR A 123 7.99 8.34 -3.28
C THR A 123 7.57 9.69 -3.86
N ALA A 124 6.66 9.72 -4.83
CA ALA A 124 6.17 10.96 -5.42
C ALA A 124 5.43 11.85 -4.39
N LEU A 125 4.69 11.25 -3.46
CA LEU A 125 4.08 11.97 -2.35
C LEU A 125 5.15 12.62 -1.45
N VAL A 126 6.19 11.87 -1.07
CA VAL A 126 7.28 12.40 -0.23
C VAL A 126 8.03 13.54 -0.93
N GLU A 127 8.23 13.44 -2.26
CA GLU A 127 8.78 14.53 -3.06
C GLU A 127 7.85 15.75 -3.11
N PHE A 128 6.55 15.53 -3.33
CA PHE A 128 5.53 16.59 -3.34
C PHE A 128 5.46 17.34 -2.01
N LEU A 129 5.53 16.63 -0.88
CA LEU A 129 5.51 17.25 0.45
C LEU A 129 6.79 18.05 0.74
N GLY A 130 7.88 17.82 0.01
CA GLY A 130 9.14 18.56 0.20
C GLY A 130 9.65 18.46 1.63
N THR A 131 9.85 19.60 2.29
CA THR A 131 10.28 19.65 3.70
C THR A 131 9.18 19.27 4.69
N ALA A 132 7.90 19.38 4.31
CA ALA A 132 6.78 18.99 5.18
C ALA A 132 6.69 17.47 5.38
N ARG A 133 7.43 16.68 4.58
CA ARG A 133 7.54 15.22 4.78
C ARG A 133 8.07 14.83 6.15
N GLU A 134 8.81 15.72 6.82
CA GLU A 134 9.38 15.46 8.15
C GLU A 134 8.28 15.32 9.23
N ASP A 135 7.05 15.73 8.92
CA ASP A 135 5.87 15.47 9.74
C ASP A 135 5.23 14.09 9.48
N LEU A 136 5.64 13.35 8.44
CA LEU A 136 5.22 11.97 8.19
C LEU A 136 6.10 11.01 9.01
N LEU A 137 5.57 10.58 10.16
CA LEU A 137 6.29 9.76 11.13
C LEU A 137 6.38 8.29 10.74
N LEU A 138 5.32 7.75 10.14
CA LEU A 138 5.23 6.34 9.83
C LEU A 138 4.47 6.11 8.52
N ILE A 139 4.99 5.21 7.71
CA ILE A 139 4.31 4.61 6.58
C ILE A 139 4.22 3.11 6.84
N GLU A 140 3.04 2.64 7.20
CA GLU A 140 2.79 1.23 7.49
C GLU A 140 1.99 0.61 6.35
N ARG A 141 2.40 -0.58 5.89
CA ARG A 141 1.62 -1.39 4.96
C ARG A 141 0.75 -2.36 5.75
N ASN A 142 -0.56 -2.19 5.64
CA ASN A 142 -1.54 -3.13 6.19
C ASN A 142 -1.83 -4.19 5.12
N ALA A 143 -1.30 -5.39 5.31
CA ALA A 143 -1.61 -6.52 4.44
C ALA A 143 -3.03 -7.01 4.73
N PHE A 144 -3.96 -6.71 3.82
CA PHE A 144 -5.24 -7.43 3.76
C PHE A 144 -5.04 -8.63 2.85
N PHE A 145 -5.17 -9.82 3.41
CA PHE A 145 -5.44 -11.00 2.59
C PHE A 145 -6.91 -10.91 2.13
N PRO A 146 -7.21 -11.06 0.84
CA PRO A 146 -8.58 -11.23 0.38
C PRO A 146 -9.21 -12.50 0.96
#